data_AF-A0A149QZI0-F1
#
_entry.id   AF-A0A149QZI0-F1
#
_cell.length_a   1.000
_cell.length_b   1.000
_cell.length_c   1.000
_cell.angle_alpha   90.00
_cell.angle_beta   90.00
_cell.angle_gamma   90.00
#
_symmetry.space_group_name_H-M   'P 1'
#
loop_
_entity.id
_entity.type
_entity.pdbx_description
1 polymer ?
#
loop_
_entity_poly.entity_id
_entity_poly.type
_entity_poly.pdbx_seq_one_letter_code
_entity_poly.pdbx_strand_id
1 'polypeptide(L)'
;MPQAIQDVPIPHENGGPQNAGPQKAGPHGMKKAGTVVVDEEGRPLVVYRGEHGDHEGPGFQTQLGSISFGSRETAMLYATSPNDNRTGPARNPRIHACYLDMRRPVTADEDDPFIEMETLIRAVGAEKAMIIALEQAEWIENTSNWEEMDRKGAESVASFLAFQPERLRELYLQAFPVFDSPLYCSWFAEAGYDGAIHGGMGVNSHEAEYRIFDARQAIPAGPVQKLEPAPPGKVPVHECGIDINCRPL
;
A
#
# COMPACT_ATOMS: atom_id res chain seq x y z
N MET A 1 28.37 -48.64 -19.76
CA MET A 1 28.83 -48.17 -18.44
C MET A 1 28.62 -46.66 -18.37
N PRO A 2 27.61 -46.17 -17.66
CA PRO A 2 27.38 -44.74 -17.49
C PRO A 2 28.06 -44.21 -16.22
N GLN A 3 28.64 -43.01 -16.33
CA GLN A 3 29.30 -42.28 -15.25
C GLN A 3 28.25 -41.63 -14.32
N ALA A 4 28.51 -41.71 -13.01
CA ALA A 4 27.72 -41.07 -11.97
C ALA A 4 28.04 -39.58 -11.89
N ILE A 5 27.01 -38.74 -11.93
CA ILE A 5 27.08 -37.32 -11.59
C ILE A 5 26.90 -37.22 -10.07
N GLN A 6 27.83 -36.57 -9.40
CA GLN A 6 27.81 -36.34 -7.95
C GLN A 6 26.94 -35.12 -7.64
N ASP A 7 25.99 -35.29 -6.72
CA ASP A 7 25.21 -34.23 -6.10
C ASP A 7 26.10 -33.31 -5.25
N VAL A 8 26.05 -32.01 -5.52
CA VAL A 8 26.60 -30.96 -4.65
C VAL A 8 25.43 -30.24 -3.97
N PRO A 9 25.34 -30.22 -2.64
CA PRO A 9 24.30 -29.47 -1.95
C PRO A 9 24.61 -27.97 -1.97
N ILE A 10 23.66 -27.18 -2.45
CA ILE A 10 23.66 -25.72 -2.35
C ILE A 10 23.16 -25.34 -0.93
N PRO A 11 23.90 -24.56 -0.14
CA PRO A 11 23.39 -24.06 1.12
C PRO A 11 22.40 -22.92 0.87
N HIS A 12 21.19 -23.05 1.40
CA HIS A 12 20.25 -21.94 1.55
C HIS A 12 20.66 -21.10 2.75
N GLU A 13 21.27 -19.93 2.51
CA GLU A 13 21.40 -18.88 3.51
C GLU A 13 20.08 -18.09 3.58
N ASN A 14 19.20 -18.48 4.50
CA ASN A 14 18.09 -17.63 4.93
C ASN A 14 18.62 -16.63 5.96
N GLY A 15 18.89 -15.40 5.51
CA GLY A 15 19.35 -14.30 6.35
C GLY A 15 18.74 -12.97 5.91
N GLY A 16 17.41 -12.83 6.01
CA GLY A 16 16.75 -11.54 5.92
C GLY A 16 17.03 -10.71 7.19
N PRO A 17 17.20 -9.38 7.09
CA PRO A 17 17.53 -8.55 8.25
C PRO A 17 16.32 -8.38 9.18
N GLN A 18 16.34 -9.10 10.29
CA GLN A 18 15.48 -8.84 11.45
C GLN A 18 15.98 -7.57 12.16
N ASN A 19 15.47 -6.41 11.76
CA ASN A 19 15.65 -5.15 12.51
C ASN A 19 14.34 -4.77 13.21
N ALA A 20 13.82 -5.65 14.07
CA ALA A 20 12.81 -5.27 15.06
C ALA A 20 13.51 -4.67 16.27
N GLY A 21 13.69 -3.34 16.28
CA GLY A 21 14.07 -2.62 17.48
C GLY A 21 13.04 -2.82 18.61
N PRO A 22 13.39 -2.58 19.89
CA PRO A 22 12.52 -2.86 21.03
C PRO A 22 11.18 -2.12 20.92
N GLN A 23 10.11 -2.86 20.69
CA GLN A 23 8.74 -2.36 20.61
C GLN A 23 8.22 -2.00 22.00
N LYS A 24 7.77 -0.75 22.19
CA LYS A 24 7.09 -0.35 23.43
C LYS A 24 5.68 -0.93 23.44
N ALA A 25 5.27 -1.53 24.56
CA ALA A 25 3.92 -2.05 24.74
C ALA A 25 2.87 -0.96 24.48
N GLY A 26 1.88 -1.27 23.63
CA GLY A 26 0.77 -0.39 23.33
C GLY A 26 -0.09 -0.01 24.55
N PRO A 27 -0.85 1.10 24.45
CA PRO A 27 -1.77 1.49 25.53
C PRO A 27 -2.77 0.36 25.77
N HIS A 28 -2.94 -0.02 27.05
CA HIS A 28 -3.74 -1.17 27.49
C HIS A 28 -5.23 -1.14 27.04
N GLY A 29 -5.71 -0.02 26.50
CA GLY A 29 -7.05 0.13 25.93
C GLY A 29 -7.23 -0.39 24.50
N MET A 30 -6.17 -0.52 23.70
CA MET A 30 -6.32 -0.89 22.27
C MET A 30 -6.52 -2.38 22.02
N LYS A 31 -5.96 -3.28 22.86
CA LYS A 31 -6.32 -4.71 22.82
C LYS A 31 -7.82 -4.94 23.07
N LYS A 32 -8.50 -4.03 23.77
CA LYS A 32 -9.96 -4.09 23.99
C LYS A 32 -10.78 -3.52 22.81
N ALA A 33 -10.16 -2.78 21.90
CA ALA A 33 -10.85 -2.10 20.79
C ALA A 33 -11.02 -2.98 19.54
N GLY A 34 -10.31 -4.11 19.45
CA GLY A 34 -10.48 -5.08 18.37
C GLY A 34 -9.81 -4.66 17.04
N THR A 35 -8.70 -3.93 17.10
CA THR A 35 -7.93 -3.65 15.87
C THR A 35 -7.30 -4.91 15.30
N VAL A 36 -7.24 -4.99 13.98
CA VAL A 36 -6.54 -6.03 13.24
C VAL A 36 -5.05 -5.70 12.99
N VAL A 37 -4.61 -4.47 13.27
CA VAL A 37 -3.21 -4.03 13.08
C VAL A 37 -2.40 -4.38 14.33
N VAL A 38 -1.86 -5.59 14.35
CA VAL A 38 -1.19 -6.18 15.51
C VAL A 38 0.11 -6.89 15.13
N ASP A 39 1.02 -7.05 16.09
CA ASP A 39 2.22 -7.88 15.94
C ASP A 39 1.91 -9.39 16.07
N GLU A 40 2.94 -10.23 15.94
CA GLU A 40 2.84 -11.69 16.05
C GLU A 40 2.26 -12.15 17.41
N GLU A 41 2.40 -11.36 18.47
CA GLU A 41 1.82 -11.61 19.79
C GLU A 41 0.43 -10.97 19.99
N GLY A 42 -0.17 -10.46 18.93
CA GLY A 42 -1.49 -9.83 18.93
C GLY A 42 -1.53 -8.52 19.72
N ARG A 43 -0.41 -7.83 19.92
CA ARG A 43 -0.34 -6.49 20.51
C ARG A 43 -0.50 -5.44 19.41
N PRO A 44 -1.15 -4.29 19.68
CA PRO A 44 -1.25 -3.22 18.70
C PRO A 44 0.13 -2.86 18.15
N LEU A 45 0.26 -2.92 16.82
CA LEU A 45 1.51 -2.64 16.13
C LEU A 45 1.71 -1.13 16.01
N VAL A 46 2.94 -0.66 16.25
CA VAL A 46 3.32 0.72 15.94
C VAL A 46 3.69 0.80 14.47
N VAL A 47 2.96 1.61 13.72
CA VAL A 47 3.21 1.91 12.31
C VAL A 47 3.55 3.39 12.14
N TYR A 48 4.15 3.73 11.01
CA TYR A 48 4.75 5.04 10.80
C TYR A 48 4.23 5.70 9.53
N ARG A 49 4.01 7.02 9.60
CA ARG A 49 3.72 7.86 8.45
C ARG A 49 4.78 8.94 8.31
N GLY A 50 5.35 9.05 7.12
CA GLY A 50 6.19 10.17 6.73
C GLY A 50 5.36 11.30 6.16
N GLU A 51 5.67 12.54 6.55
CA GLU A 51 5.08 13.74 5.96
C GLU A 51 6.17 14.79 5.69
N HIS A 52 5.91 15.68 4.75
CA HIS A 52 6.69 16.89 4.49
C HIS A 52 5.73 18.01 4.09
N GLY A 53 6.18 19.26 4.21
CA GLY A 53 5.42 20.47 3.88
C GLY A 53 5.31 21.45 5.04
N ASP A 54 5.07 22.72 4.69
CA ASP A 54 5.09 23.88 5.60
C ASP A 54 3.80 24.05 6.44
N HIS A 55 3.12 22.95 6.79
CA HIS A 55 1.88 23.00 7.55
C HIS A 55 2.09 22.93 9.06
N GLU A 56 1.57 23.92 9.78
CA GLU A 56 1.68 23.99 11.25
C GLU A 56 0.39 23.58 11.99
N GLY A 57 -0.60 23.02 11.29
CA GLY A 57 -1.86 22.58 11.90
C GLY A 57 -1.79 21.17 12.51
N PRO A 58 -2.69 20.85 13.47
CA PRO A 58 -2.85 19.50 13.98
C PRO A 58 -3.50 18.60 12.93
N GLY A 59 -3.03 17.36 12.82
CA GLY A 59 -3.60 16.34 11.92
C GLY A 59 -2.64 15.93 10.80
N PHE A 60 -3.11 14.99 9.97
CA PHE A 60 -2.39 14.51 8.81
C PHE A 60 -2.73 15.33 7.58
N GLN A 61 -1.75 15.54 6.70
CA GLN A 61 -2.00 16.10 5.39
C GLN A 61 -2.17 14.97 4.38
N THR A 62 -3.33 14.90 3.73
CA THR A 62 -3.53 14.04 2.57
C THR A 62 -4.50 14.72 1.61
N GLN A 63 -4.23 14.56 0.32
CA GLN A 63 -5.19 14.88 -0.76
C GLN A 63 -5.85 13.61 -1.32
N LEU A 64 -5.41 12.45 -0.82
CA LEU A 64 -5.84 11.12 -1.25
C LEU A 64 -7.02 10.66 -0.39
N GLY A 65 -7.72 9.63 -0.87
CA GLY A 65 -8.87 9.04 -0.18
C GLY A 65 -8.54 8.35 1.14
N SER A 66 -7.26 8.06 1.39
CA SER A 66 -6.78 7.41 2.59
C SER A 66 -5.47 8.01 3.10
N ILE A 67 -5.06 7.57 4.30
CA ILE A 67 -3.81 7.94 4.96
C ILE A 67 -2.97 6.68 5.13
N SER A 68 -1.87 6.59 4.38
CA SER A 68 -0.94 5.47 4.43
C SER A 68 0.02 5.51 5.62
N PHE A 69 0.30 4.32 6.16
CA PHE A 69 1.29 4.00 7.17
C PHE A 69 2.05 2.74 6.76
N GLY A 70 3.29 2.61 7.22
CA GLY A 70 4.13 1.44 6.99
C GLY A 70 5.27 1.35 8.00
N SER A 71 6.41 0.82 7.58
CA SER A 71 7.62 0.77 8.41
C SER A 71 8.19 2.16 8.70
N ARG A 72 9.07 2.24 9.70
CA ARG A 72 9.74 3.49 10.06
C ARG A 72 10.69 3.93 8.96
N GLU A 73 11.38 2.98 8.36
CA GLU A 73 12.33 3.15 7.26
C GLU A 73 11.63 3.75 6.04
N THR A 74 10.51 3.15 5.63
CA THR A 74 9.66 3.64 4.53
C THR A 74 9.12 5.04 4.82
N ALA A 75 8.60 5.28 6.03
CA ALA A 75 8.13 6.60 6.44
C ALA A 75 9.23 7.67 6.40
N MET A 76 10.45 7.33 6.82
CA MET A 76 11.59 8.24 6.77
C MET A 76 11.97 8.60 5.33
N LEU A 77 11.93 7.63 4.42
CA LEU A 77 12.21 7.87 3.02
C LEU A 77 11.18 8.82 2.41
N TYR A 78 9.89 8.54 2.54
CA TYR A 78 8.84 9.40 1.97
C TYR A 78 8.83 10.81 2.58
N ALA A 79 9.17 10.95 3.86
CA ALA A 79 9.31 12.26 4.48
C ALA A 79 10.47 13.06 3.87
N THR A 80 11.62 12.42 3.59
CA THR A 80 12.85 13.12 3.20
C THR A 80 13.08 13.19 1.68
N SER A 81 12.42 12.32 0.92
CA SER A 81 12.56 12.17 -0.54
C SER A 81 11.19 11.79 -1.14
N PRO A 82 10.25 12.75 -1.25
CA PRO A 82 8.93 12.48 -1.80
C PRO A 82 9.00 11.98 -3.24
N ASN A 83 8.16 11.00 -3.56
CA ASN A 83 8.07 10.41 -4.89
C ASN A 83 7.37 11.33 -5.92
N ASP A 84 6.65 12.37 -5.47
CA ASP A 84 6.04 13.35 -6.35
C ASP A 84 6.96 14.54 -6.61
N ASN A 85 7.60 14.52 -7.78
CA ASN A 85 8.48 15.59 -8.26
C ASN A 85 7.79 16.97 -8.36
N ARG A 86 6.45 17.02 -8.40
CA ARG A 86 5.67 18.28 -8.43
C ARG A 86 5.70 19.01 -7.09
N THR A 87 5.92 18.29 -5.99
CA THR A 87 5.95 18.87 -4.63
C THR A 87 7.26 19.59 -4.30
N GLY A 88 8.28 19.42 -5.15
CA GLY A 88 9.61 19.97 -4.92
C GLY A 88 10.37 19.23 -3.82
N PRO A 89 11.49 19.79 -3.33
CA PRO A 89 12.27 19.16 -2.27
C PRO A 89 11.46 19.06 -0.97
N ALA A 90 11.72 18.01 -0.18
CA ALA A 90 11.13 17.85 1.15
C ALA A 90 11.38 19.10 2.02
N ARG A 91 10.29 19.65 2.56
CA ARG A 91 10.32 20.76 3.52
C ARG A 91 9.79 20.27 4.85
N ASN A 92 10.41 20.67 5.96
CA ASN A 92 9.96 20.31 7.31
C ASN A 92 9.57 18.81 7.45
N PRO A 93 10.43 17.87 7.07
CA PRO A 93 10.11 16.46 7.09
C PRO A 93 9.84 15.95 8.51
N ARG A 94 8.88 15.05 8.66
CA ARG A 94 8.42 14.54 9.95
C ARG A 94 7.93 13.10 9.86
N ILE A 95 8.09 12.37 10.97
CA ILE A 95 7.58 11.02 11.14
C ILE A 95 6.59 10.98 12.29
N HIS A 96 5.42 10.44 12.01
CA HIS A 96 4.36 10.16 12.97
C HIS A 96 4.40 8.67 13.32
N ALA A 97 4.61 8.34 14.59
CA ALA A 97 4.46 6.99 15.10
C ALA A 97 3.05 6.83 15.68
N CYS A 98 2.30 5.86 15.17
CA CYS A 98 0.89 5.67 15.48
C CYS A 98 0.57 4.20 15.74
N TYR A 99 -0.42 3.96 16.58
CA TYR A 99 -1.24 2.75 16.49
C TYR A 99 -2.47 3.08 15.66
N LEU A 100 -3.08 2.08 15.02
CA LEU A 100 -4.29 2.26 14.22
C LEU A 100 -5.50 1.60 14.90
N ASP A 101 -6.62 2.31 14.98
CA ASP A 101 -7.95 1.75 15.28
C ASP A 101 -8.62 1.37 13.96
N MET A 102 -8.15 0.26 13.38
CA MET A 102 -8.69 -0.33 12.15
C MET A 102 -9.25 -1.71 12.48
N ARG A 103 -10.54 -1.93 12.21
CA ARG A 103 -11.29 -3.12 12.65
C ARG A 103 -11.82 -3.93 11.48
N ARG A 104 -12.07 -3.29 10.33
CA ARG A 104 -12.63 -3.94 9.15
C ARG A 104 -11.98 -3.38 7.87
N PRO A 105 -10.74 -3.78 7.56
CA PRO A 105 -10.10 -3.40 6.31
C PRO A 105 -10.70 -4.14 5.11
N VAL A 106 -10.57 -3.56 3.91
CA VAL A 106 -11.01 -4.15 2.64
C VAL A 106 -10.15 -5.35 2.25
N THR A 107 -8.83 -5.20 2.33
CA THR A 107 -7.81 -6.22 1.99
C THR A 107 -7.06 -6.64 3.25
N ALA A 108 -6.51 -7.85 3.25
CA ALA A 108 -5.78 -8.42 4.39
C ALA A 108 -4.63 -9.34 3.95
N ASP A 109 -4.17 -9.24 2.70
CA ASP A 109 -2.94 -9.90 2.26
C ASP A 109 -1.82 -8.87 2.35
N GLU A 110 -0.98 -8.99 3.37
CA GLU A 110 0.14 -8.09 3.65
C GLU A 110 1.31 -8.25 2.69
N ASP A 111 1.33 -9.34 1.91
CA ASP A 111 2.42 -9.68 1.00
C ASP A 111 2.04 -9.41 -0.47
N ASP A 112 0.74 -9.31 -0.78
CA ASP A 112 0.24 -9.06 -2.13
C ASP A 112 -0.10 -7.57 -2.36
N PRO A 113 0.62 -6.87 -3.26
CA PRO A 113 0.31 -5.49 -3.60
C PRO A 113 -0.88 -5.32 -4.55
N PHE A 114 -1.47 -6.41 -5.03
CA PHE A 114 -2.62 -6.40 -5.92
C PHE A 114 -3.93 -6.56 -5.16
N ILE A 115 -5.02 -6.12 -5.78
CA ILE A 115 -6.39 -6.34 -5.33
C ILE A 115 -7.20 -6.98 -6.44
N GLU A 116 -7.79 -8.12 -6.11
CA GLU A 116 -8.70 -8.84 -7.00
C GLU A 116 -10.02 -8.10 -7.18
N MET A 117 -10.54 -8.04 -8.41
CA MET A 117 -11.87 -7.47 -8.67
C MET A 117 -12.97 -8.23 -7.92
N GLU A 118 -12.80 -9.54 -7.70
CA GLU A 118 -13.70 -10.33 -6.87
C GLU A 118 -13.78 -9.80 -5.42
N THR A 119 -12.66 -9.32 -4.85
CA THR A 119 -12.66 -8.67 -3.53
C THR A 119 -13.43 -7.36 -3.56
N LEU A 120 -13.27 -6.56 -4.62
CA LEU A 120 -14.02 -5.33 -4.82
C LEU A 120 -15.53 -5.57 -5.00
N ILE A 121 -15.92 -6.59 -5.76
CA ILE A 121 -17.32 -7.00 -5.94
C ILE A 121 -17.95 -7.33 -4.58
N ARG A 122 -17.26 -8.09 -3.72
CA ARG A 122 -17.75 -8.40 -2.37
C ARG A 122 -17.86 -7.18 -1.47
N ALA A 123 -16.92 -6.24 -1.59
CA ALA A 123 -16.86 -5.07 -0.71
C ALA A 123 -17.88 -3.98 -1.08
N VAL A 124 -18.01 -3.64 -2.37
CA VAL A 124 -18.81 -2.50 -2.84
C VAL A 124 -19.86 -2.86 -3.88
N GLY A 125 -19.95 -4.11 -4.29
CA GLY A 125 -20.89 -4.58 -5.31
C GLY A 125 -20.35 -4.50 -6.74
N ALA A 126 -20.93 -5.30 -7.64
CA ALA A 126 -20.45 -5.47 -9.01
C ALA A 126 -20.49 -4.18 -9.86
N GLU A 127 -21.50 -3.32 -9.65
CA GLU A 127 -21.62 -2.07 -10.39
C GLU A 127 -20.48 -1.09 -10.05
N LYS A 128 -20.20 -0.87 -8.76
CA LYS A 128 -19.08 -0.03 -8.32
C LYS A 128 -17.74 -0.64 -8.70
N ALA A 129 -17.59 -1.96 -8.61
CA ALA A 129 -16.39 -2.66 -9.07
C ALA A 129 -16.16 -2.49 -10.58
N MET A 130 -17.21 -2.56 -11.41
CA MET A 130 -17.11 -2.30 -12.85
C MET A 130 -16.63 -0.87 -13.13
N ILE A 131 -17.12 0.13 -12.39
CA ILE A 131 -16.64 1.52 -12.54
C ILE A 131 -15.16 1.61 -12.22
N ILE A 132 -14.70 1.02 -11.11
CA ILE A 132 -13.28 0.99 -10.74
C ILE A 132 -12.45 0.35 -11.85
N ALA A 133 -12.87 -0.81 -12.38
CA ALA A 133 -12.14 -1.50 -13.43
C ALA A 133 -12.01 -0.66 -14.72
N LEU A 134 -13.06 0.06 -15.09
CA LEU A 134 -13.04 0.91 -16.29
C LEU A 134 -12.20 2.19 -16.08
N GLU A 135 -12.28 2.82 -14.92
CA GLU A 135 -11.51 4.04 -14.61
C GLU A 135 -10.02 3.75 -14.35
N GLN A 136 -9.71 2.57 -13.80
CA GLN A 136 -8.35 2.10 -13.54
C GLN A 136 -7.86 1.10 -14.59
N ALA A 137 -8.43 1.13 -15.80
CA ALA A 137 -8.12 0.18 -16.87
C ALA A 137 -6.62 0.09 -17.16
N GLU A 138 -5.90 1.22 -17.17
CA GLU A 138 -4.45 1.25 -17.37
C GLU A 138 -3.69 0.36 -16.37
N TRP A 139 -4.11 0.34 -15.11
CA TRP A 139 -3.47 -0.49 -14.08
C TRP A 139 -3.74 -1.98 -14.28
N ILE A 140 -4.89 -2.35 -14.83
CA ILE A 140 -5.23 -3.73 -15.18
C ILE A 140 -4.47 -4.15 -16.44
N GLU A 141 -4.44 -3.29 -17.46
CA GLU A 141 -3.84 -3.56 -18.77
C GLU A 141 -2.32 -3.71 -18.70
N ASN A 142 -1.69 -3.16 -17.66
CA ASN A 142 -0.26 -3.31 -17.37
C ASN A 142 0.08 -4.51 -16.47
N THR A 143 -0.84 -5.49 -16.31
CA THR A 143 -0.58 -6.73 -15.57
C THR A 143 -0.23 -7.89 -16.50
N SER A 144 0.61 -8.83 -16.05
CA SER A 144 0.89 -10.06 -16.81
C SER A 144 -0.37 -10.90 -17.06
N ASN A 145 -1.33 -10.91 -16.12
CA ASN A 145 -2.62 -11.57 -16.32
C ASN A 145 -3.37 -11.01 -17.54
N TRP A 146 -3.36 -9.69 -17.74
CA TRP A 146 -3.97 -9.09 -18.91
C TRP A 146 -3.29 -9.51 -20.23
N GLU A 147 -1.96 -9.62 -20.21
CA GLU A 147 -1.18 -10.06 -21.39
C GLU A 147 -1.47 -11.52 -21.76
N GLU A 148 -1.62 -12.40 -20.77
CA GLU A 148 -1.74 -13.85 -20.96
C GLU A 148 -3.18 -14.35 -21.14
N MET A 149 -4.17 -13.55 -20.77
CA MET A 149 -5.57 -13.94 -20.80
C MET A 149 -6.13 -14.08 -22.22
N ASP A 150 -6.98 -15.09 -22.43
CA ASP A 150 -7.82 -15.16 -23.64
C ASP A 150 -8.88 -14.06 -23.63
N ARG A 151 -8.54 -12.95 -24.28
CA ARG A 151 -9.39 -11.76 -24.42
C ARG A 151 -10.35 -11.84 -25.61
N LYS A 152 -10.36 -12.94 -26.38
CA LYS A 152 -11.18 -13.11 -27.60
C LYS A 152 -11.09 -11.92 -28.59
N GLY A 153 -9.90 -11.34 -28.70
CA GLY A 153 -9.63 -10.18 -29.56
C GLY A 153 -9.96 -8.82 -28.95
N ALA A 154 -10.37 -8.74 -27.68
CA ALA A 154 -10.50 -7.45 -26.99
C ALA A 154 -9.12 -6.83 -26.72
N GLU A 155 -8.95 -5.57 -27.11
CA GLU A 155 -7.68 -4.83 -26.99
C GLU A 155 -7.59 -4.02 -25.69
N SER A 156 -8.73 -3.80 -25.02
CA SER A 156 -8.84 -2.99 -23.80
C SER A 156 -9.80 -3.60 -22.79
N VAL A 157 -9.67 -3.23 -21.51
CA VAL A 157 -10.58 -3.66 -20.43
C VAL A 157 -12.02 -3.27 -20.76
N ALA A 158 -12.23 -2.07 -21.30
CA ALA A 158 -13.55 -1.61 -21.71
C ALA A 158 -14.17 -2.50 -22.79
N SER A 159 -13.42 -2.84 -23.84
CA SER A 159 -13.92 -3.74 -24.88
C SER A 159 -14.13 -5.16 -24.36
N PHE A 160 -13.23 -5.67 -23.51
CA PHE A 160 -13.33 -6.99 -22.90
C PHE A 160 -14.60 -7.13 -22.06
N LEU A 161 -14.86 -6.18 -21.16
CA LEU A 161 -16.03 -6.21 -20.27
C LEU A 161 -17.34 -5.87 -20.98
N ALA A 162 -17.30 -5.18 -22.12
CA ALA A 162 -18.48 -5.01 -22.97
C ALA A 162 -18.96 -6.33 -23.58
N PHE A 163 -18.04 -7.25 -23.91
CA PHE A 163 -18.38 -8.56 -24.49
C PHE A 163 -18.50 -9.68 -23.46
N GLN A 164 -17.76 -9.58 -22.35
CA GLN A 164 -17.64 -10.62 -21.32
C GLN A 164 -17.74 -10.01 -19.90
N PRO A 165 -18.84 -9.32 -19.54
CA PRO A 165 -18.96 -8.63 -18.25
C PRO A 165 -18.90 -9.57 -17.05
N GLU A 166 -19.29 -10.83 -17.20
CA GLU A 166 -19.24 -11.85 -16.15
C GLU A 166 -17.82 -12.22 -15.71
N ARG A 167 -16.82 -11.92 -16.57
CA ARG A 167 -15.40 -12.16 -16.35
C ARG A 167 -14.70 -11.02 -15.61
N LEU A 168 -15.44 -10.01 -15.15
CA LEU A 168 -14.89 -8.93 -14.30
C LEU A 168 -14.08 -9.48 -13.12
N ARG A 169 -14.55 -10.58 -12.51
CA ARG A 169 -13.91 -11.24 -11.36
C ARG A 169 -12.53 -11.84 -11.62
N GLU A 170 -12.14 -11.98 -12.89
CA GLU A 170 -10.85 -12.55 -13.31
C GLU A 170 -9.75 -11.48 -13.44
N LEU A 171 -10.12 -10.21 -13.25
CA LEU A 171 -9.19 -9.09 -13.31
C LEU A 171 -8.66 -8.77 -11.92
N TYR A 172 -7.45 -8.24 -11.88
CA TYR A 172 -6.87 -7.60 -10.71
C TYR A 172 -6.06 -6.38 -11.15
N LEU A 173 -5.76 -5.51 -10.19
CA LEU A 173 -4.93 -4.33 -10.37
C LEU A 173 -4.11 -4.09 -9.11
N GLN A 174 -3.13 -3.18 -9.18
CA GLN A 174 -2.44 -2.74 -7.98
C GLN A 174 -3.45 -2.12 -6.99
N ALA A 175 -3.26 -2.34 -5.69
CA ALA A 175 -4.20 -1.89 -4.67
C ALA A 175 -4.18 -0.37 -4.46
N PHE A 176 -3.00 0.27 -4.58
CA PHE A 176 -2.85 1.66 -4.21
C PHE A 176 -3.71 2.66 -5.01
N PRO A 177 -3.92 2.54 -6.34
CA PRO A 177 -4.78 3.46 -7.09
C PRO A 177 -6.23 3.41 -6.62
N VAL A 178 -6.66 2.24 -6.13
CA VAL A 178 -8.00 2.06 -5.57
C VAL A 178 -8.12 2.82 -4.25
N PHE A 179 -7.15 2.68 -3.35
CA PHE A 179 -7.19 3.31 -2.02
C PHE A 179 -6.68 4.75 -1.99
N ASP A 180 -6.15 5.27 -3.09
CA ASP A 180 -5.80 6.69 -3.26
C ASP A 180 -6.99 7.54 -3.71
N SER A 181 -8.01 6.92 -4.32
CA SER A 181 -9.22 7.61 -4.79
C SER A 181 -10.16 7.97 -3.63
N PRO A 182 -10.47 9.27 -3.40
CA PRO A 182 -11.47 9.66 -2.42
C PRO A 182 -12.87 9.09 -2.70
N LEU A 183 -13.22 8.93 -3.97
CA LEU A 183 -14.50 8.37 -4.39
C LEU A 183 -14.62 6.89 -4.01
N TYR A 184 -13.58 6.09 -4.25
CA TYR A 184 -13.66 4.66 -3.94
C TYR A 184 -13.58 4.42 -2.43
N CYS A 185 -12.73 5.19 -1.73
CA CYS A 185 -12.66 5.17 -0.27
C CYS A 185 -14.01 5.49 0.38
N SER A 186 -14.78 6.44 -0.16
CA SER A 186 -16.12 6.73 0.36
C SER A 186 -17.08 5.55 0.16
N TRP A 187 -17.00 4.81 -0.95
CA TRP A 187 -17.81 3.60 -1.14
C TRP A 187 -17.46 2.49 -0.16
N PHE A 188 -16.18 2.28 0.16
CA PHE A 188 -15.78 1.31 1.18
C PHE A 188 -16.27 1.74 2.56
N ALA A 189 -16.15 3.03 2.90
CA ALA A 189 -16.65 3.58 4.16
C ALA A 189 -18.19 3.46 4.28
N GLU A 190 -18.94 3.69 3.19
CA GLU A 190 -20.39 3.45 3.12
C GLU A 190 -20.73 1.97 3.35
N ALA A 191 -19.93 1.06 2.80
CA ALA A 191 -20.02 -0.37 3.06
C ALA A 191 -19.47 -0.76 4.45
N GLY A 192 -19.04 0.23 5.24
CA GLY A 192 -18.58 0.17 6.64
C GLY A 192 -17.18 -0.40 6.85
N TYR A 193 -16.37 -0.50 5.81
CA TYR A 193 -14.93 -0.70 5.95
C TYR A 193 -14.29 0.57 6.52
N ASP A 194 -13.23 0.40 7.30
CA ASP A 194 -12.54 1.51 7.95
C ASP A 194 -11.07 1.66 7.51
N GLY A 195 -10.64 0.87 6.53
CA GLY A 195 -9.31 0.98 5.96
C GLY A 195 -9.00 -0.11 4.94
N ALA A 196 -7.71 -0.30 4.67
CA ALA A 196 -7.17 -1.36 3.85
C ALA A 196 -5.78 -1.79 4.34
N ILE A 197 -5.43 -3.05 4.09
CA ILE A 197 -4.11 -3.62 4.35
C ILE A 197 -3.68 -4.38 3.10
N HIS A 198 -2.56 -4.01 2.48
CA HIS A 198 -2.05 -4.68 1.29
C HIS A 198 -0.52 -4.69 1.29
N GLY A 199 0.09 -5.50 0.43
CA GLY A 199 1.53 -5.46 0.20
C GLY A 199 1.99 -4.13 -0.40
N GLY A 200 3.17 -3.67 0.01
CA GLY A 200 3.80 -2.47 -0.50
C GLY A 200 4.39 -2.66 -1.90
N MET A 201 4.67 -1.53 -2.58
CA MET A 201 5.16 -1.48 -3.95
C MET A 201 6.34 -0.52 -4.11
N GLY A 202 7.32 -0.90 -4.91
CA GLY A 202 8.50 -0.09 -5.12
C GLY A 202 9.40 -0.12 -3.89
N VAL A 203 9.52 1.00 -3.16
CA VAL A 203 10.49 1.08 -2.05
C VAL A 203 10.05 0.33 -0.80
N ASN A 204 8.74 0.17 -0.59
CA ASN A 204 8.19 -0.66 0.48
C ASN A 204 7.79 -2.07 -0.02
N SER A 205 8.37 -2.55 -1.12
CA SER A 205 8.16 -3.93 -1.57
C SER A 205 8.50 -4.90 -0.44
N HIS A 206 7.65 -5.91 -0.22
CA HIS A 206 7.73 -6.89 0.87
C HIS A 206 7.44 -6.35 2.28
N GLU A 207 6.85 -5.16 2.39
CA GLU A 207 6.31 -4.64 3.65
C GLU A 207 4.81 -4.43 3.53
N ALA A 208 4.07 -4.68 4.60
CA ALA A 208 2.66 -4.31 4.67
C ALA A 208 2.48 -2.78 4.61
N GLU A 209 1.52 -2.33 3.82
CA GLU A 209 0.99 -0.97 3.84
C GLU A 209 -0.39 -0.94 4.48
N TYR A 210 -0.58 -0.03 5.44
CA TYR A 210 -1.81 0.16 6.18
C TYR A 210 -2.44 1.49 5.82
N ARG A 211 -3.71 1.49 5.41
CA ARG A 211 -4.43 2.69 4.99
C ARG A 211 -5.68 2.90 5.83
N ILE A 212 -5.80 4.02 6.52
CA ILE A 212 -7.03 4.40 7.24
C ILE A 212 -7.86 5.39 6.40
N PHE A 213 -9.19 5.31 6.51
CA PHE A 213 -10.10 6.24 5.81
C PHE A 213 -10.47 7.46 6.65
N ASP A 214 -10.16 7.45 7.96
CA ASP A 214 -10.39 8.57 8.86
C ASP A 214 -9.18 8.82 9.76
N ALA A 215 -8.68 10.06 9.79
CA ALA A 215 -7.55 10.47 10.62
C ALA A 215 -7.74 10.17 12.12
N ARG A 216 -8.98 10.11 12.61
CA ARG A 216 -9.29 9.77 14.01
C ARG A 216 -8.91 8.33 14.38
N GLN A 217 -8.69 7.47 13.39
CA GLN A 217 -8.23 6.09 13.61
C GLN A 217 -6.74 6.02 13.97
N ALA A 218 -5.96 7.07 13.69
CA ALA A 218 -4.55 7.09 14.06
C ALA A 218 -4.37 7.65 15.48
N ILE A 219 -3.88 6.80 16.38
CA ILE A 219 -3.66 7.11 17.79
C ILE A 219 -2.16 7.31 18.00
N PRO A 220 -1.70 8.52 18.40
CA PRO A 220 -0.28 8.79 18.58
C PRO A 220 0.40 7.82 19.56
N ALA A 221 1.51 7.21 19.13
CA ALA A 221 2.34 6.31 19.96
C ALA A 221 3.51 7.05 20.65
N GLY A 222 3.71 8.32 20.32
CA GLY A 222 4.79 9.16 20.85
C GLY A 222 4.79 10.57 20.24
N PRO A 223 5.79 11.40 20.57
CA PRO A 223 5.96 12.69 19.94
C PRO A 223 6.32 12.54 18.46
N VAL A 224 5.86 13.50 17.64
CA VAL A 224 6.25 13.61 16.23
C VAL A 224 7.76 13.86 16.14
N GLN A 225 8.45 13.06 15.32
CA GLN A 225 9.88 13.21 15.10
C GLN A 225 10.11 14.18 13.93
N LYS A 226 10.72 15.34 14.20
CA LYS A 226 11.19 16.25 13.15
C LYS A 226 12.50 15.72 12.57
N LEU A 227 12.62 15.76 11.25
CA LEU A 227 13.82 15.36 10.53
C LEU A 227 14.49 16.58 9.93
N GLU A 228 15.80 16.48 9.71
CA GLU A 228 16.52 17.42 8.85
C GLU A 228 16.24 17.07 7.37
N PRO A 229 16.02 18.06 6.49
CA PRO A 229 15.90 17.82 5.05
C PRO A 229 17.16 17.14 4.50
N ALA A 230 16.97 16.27 3.50
CA ALA A 230 18.11 15.72 2.76
C ALA A 230 18.90 16.87 2.10
N PRO A 231 20.25 16.83 2.09
CA PRO A 231 21.04 17.86 1.45
C PRO A 231 20.73 17.91 -0.06
N PRO A 232 20.65 19.11 -0.66
CA PRO A 232 20.33 19.26 -2.07
C PRO A 232 21.34 18.51 -2.94
N GLY A 233 20.85 17.72 -3.91
CA GLY A 233 21.68 16.97 -4.85
C GLY A 233 22.09 15.55 -4.41
N LYS A 234 21.65 15.08 -3.24
CA LYS A 234 21.72 13.66 -2.85
C LYS A 234 20.32 13.06 -2.77
N VAL A 235 19.63 12.99 -3.91
CA VAL A 235 18.51 12.04 -4.00
C VAL A 235 19.17 10.67 -4.08
N PRO A 236 18.90 9.73 -3.15
CA PRO A 236 19.30 8.35 -3.37
C PRO A 236 18.65 7.94 -4.69
N VAL A 237 19.46 7.74 -5.73
CA VAL A 237 19.00 7.10 -6.95
C VAL A 237 18.79 5.65 -6.54
N HIS A 238 17.60 5.35 -6.01
CA HIS A 238 17.17 3.97 -5.97
C HIS A 238 16.96 3.60 -7.43
N GLU A 239 17.85 2.75 -7.96
CA GLU A 239 17.64 2.03 -9.20
C GLU A 239 16.41 1.13 -9.01
N CYS A 240 15.23 1.72 -8.98
CA CYS A 240 14.00 1.01 -9.18
C CYS A 240 14.04 0.62 -10.66
N GLY A 241 14.41 -0.63 -10.95
CA GLY A 241 14.46 -1.19 -12.30
C GLY A 241 13.10 -1.30 -12.98
N ILE A 242 12.10 -0.55 -12.50
CA ILE A 242 10.79 -0.41 -13.09
C ILE A 242 10.75 1.01 -13.66
N ASP A 243 10.87 1.09 -14.98
CA ASP A 243 10.65 2.30 -15.76
C ASP A 243 9.14 2.62 -15.73
N ILE A 244 8.62 3.03 -14.57
CA ILE A 244 7.25 3.52 -14.45
C ILE A 244 7.26 4.88 -15.13
N ASN A 245 6.92 4.87 -16.41
CA ASN A 245 6.50 6.07 -17.12
C ASN A 245 5.25 6.62 -16.42
N CYS A 246 5.42 7.30 -15.28
CA CYS A 246 4.46 8.25 -14.74
C CYS A 246 4.40 9.41 -15.73
N ARG A 247 3.70 9.20 -16.84
CA ARG A 247 3.29 10.29 -17.72
C ARG A 247 2.24 11.13 -16.98
N PRO A 248 2.27 12.45 -17.18
CA PRO A 248 1.42 13.37 -16.42
C PRO A 248 -0.05 13.16 -16.74
N LEU A 249 -0.89 13.21 -15.72
CA LEU A 249 -2.31 13.61 -15.83
C LEU A 249 -2.42 15.00 -16.46
#